data_AF-A0A1W1I129-F1
#
_entry.id   AF-A0A1W1I129-F1
#
_cell.length_a   1.000
_cell.length_b   1.000
_cell.length_c   1.000
_cell.angle_alpha   90.00
_cell.angle_beta   90.00
_cell.angle_gamma   90.00
#
_symmetry.space_group_name_H-M   'P 1'
#
loop_
_entity.id
_entity.type
_entity.pdbx_description
1 polymer ?
#
loop_
_entity_poly.entity_id
_entity_poly.type
_entity_poly.pdbx_seq_one_letter_code
_entity_poly.pdbx_strand_id
1 'polypeptide(L)'
;MAVRGWGDALKLTACAYMVLAGAIPAWSIDVKLSMEDAQKALEAGRAPMDKANSPEEVKKVLQQASMATRVGADPEKDSCGASAVLRTKRYRLEAFGRQEASESKKRKTEIRMPEEFIKKVVDMPNMEVEVQLCGDDEYFAEGALIEMQQGTKRIKPIDIGKAERGRKNEGSGPAYRSRFTAVFSYESFDPNAVSVFVVNFQDGKEAKINADFSKVK
;
A
#
# COMPACT_ATOMS: atom_id res chain seq x y z
N MET A 1 67.42 38.44 -18.51
CA MET A 1 68.03 37.15 -18.11
C MET A 1 66.96 36.31 -17.44
N ALA A 2 66.73 35.12 -17.97
CA ALA A 2 65.75 34.14 -17.53
C ALA A 2 66.32 33.24 -16.43
N VAL A 3 65.50 32.81 -15.48
CA VAL A 3 65.41 31.42 -14.92
C VAL A 3 64.03 31.30 -14.25
N ARG A 4 63.03 30.63 -14.84
CA ARG A 4 62.61 29.22 -14.62
C ARG A 4 62.52 28.79 -13.14
N GLY A 5 61.29 28.56 -12.68
CA GLY A 5 60.98 27.78 -11.49
C GLY A 5 59.67 27.02 -11.70
N TRP A 6 59.78 25.72 -11.99
CA TRP A 6 58.69 24.75 -12.02
C TRP A 6 58.26 24.43 -10.57
N GLY A 7 56.97 24.21 -10.36
CA GLY A 7 56.44 23.74 -9.08
C GLY A 7 54.93 23.62 -9.08
N ASP A 8 54.46 22.42 -9.42
CA ASP A 8 53.25 21.78 -8.94
C ASP A 8 51.88 22.28 -9.41
N ALA A 9 51.43 21.59 -10.46
CA ALA A 9 50.05 21.48 -10.90
C ALA A 9 49.16 20.87 -9.81
N LEU A 10 48.36 21.70 -9.17
CA LEU A 10 47.23 21.28 -8.34
C LEU A 10 46.11 20.76 -9.27
N LYS A 11 46.18 19.49 -9.66
CA LYS A 11 45.08 18.79 -10.34
C LYS A 11 43.99 18.49 -9.31
N LEU A 12 43.07 19.44 -9.11
CA LEU A 12 41.75 19.14 -8.54
C LEU A 12 40.93 18.39 -9.59
N THR A 13 41.07 17.06 -9.60
CA THR A 13 40.13 16.19 -10.29
C THR A 13 38.86 16.12 -9.45
N ALA A 14 37.91 17.02 -9.75
CA ALA A 14 36.56 16.92 -9.24
C ALA A 14 35.91 15.67 -9.87
N CYS A 15 35.90 14.56 -9.12
CA CYS A 15 35.05 13.41 -9.41
C CYS A 15 33.59 13.87 -9.25
N ALA A 16 32.99 14.34 -10.33
CA ALA A 16 31.56 14.47 -10.46
C ALA A 16 30.96 13.06 -10.40
N TYR A 17 30.64 12.61 -9.19
CA TYR A 17 29.71 11.51 -9.00
C TYR A 17 28.36 11.96 -9.56
N MET A 18 28.12 11.63 -10.83
CA MET A 18 26.76 11.56 -11.36
C MET A 18 26.04 10.50 -10.54
N VAL A 19 25.30 10.97 -9.53
CA VAL A 19 24.24 10.18 -8.89
C VAL A 19 23.20 9.96 -10.00
N LEU A 20 23.31 8.81 -10.67
CA LEU A 20 22.18 8.23 -11.38
C LEU A 20 21.12 7.96 -10.32
N ALA A 21 20.23 8.94 -10.12
CA ALA A 21 18.94 8.74 -9.51
C ALA A 21 18.13 7.87 -10.47
N GLY A 22 18.46 6.58 -10.52
CA GLY A 22 17.53 5.58 -11.00
C GLY A 22 16.28 5.73 -10.15
N ALA A 23 15.17 6.09 -10.81
CA ALA A 23 13.86 6.08 -10.19
C ALA A 23 13.71 4.70 -9.53
N ILE A 24 13.77 4.67 -8.20
CA ILE A 24 13.50 3.47 -7.43
C ILE A 24 12.03 3.18 -7.73
N PRO A 25 11.69 2.12 -8.49
CA PRO A 25 10.31 1.84 -8.83
C PRO A 25 9.56 1.69 -7.50
N ALA A 26 8.36 2.25 -7.37
CA ALA A 26 7.54 2.02 -6.18
C ALA A 26 7.36 0.50 -6.02
N TRP A 27 8.06 -0.12 -5.05
CA TRP A 27 8.25 -1.58 -4.95
C TRP A 27 6.95 -2.36 -4.68
N SER A 28 5.84 -1.67 -4.45
CA SER A 28 4.58 -2.24 -3.95
C SER A 28 3.44 -2.27 -4.97
N ILE A 29 3.41 -1.33 -5.93
CA ILE A 29 2.40 -1.27 -6.99
C ILE A 29 3.02 -1.73 -8.32
N ASP A 30 3.45 -2.98 -8.34
CA ASP A 30 3.95 -3.59 -9.56
C ASP A 30 2.80 -4.00 -10.48
N VAL A 31 2.57 -3.20 -11.52
CA VAL A 31 1.58 -3.48 -12.55
C VAL A 31 1.97 -4.74 -13.34
N LYS A 32 3.27 -5.00 -13.52
CA LYS A 32 3.82 -6.12 -14.29
C LYS A 32 4.69 -7.01 -13.42
N LEU A 33 4.05 -7.65 -12.45
CA LEU A 33 4.72 -8.58 -11.54
C LEU A 33 5.16 -9.86 -12.27
N SER A 34 6.46 -10.18 -12.22
CA SER A 34 6.98 -11.44 -12.77
C SER A 34 6.58 -12.64 -11.91
N MET A 35 6.60 -13.86 -12.47
CA MET A 35 6.33 -15.08 -11.69
C MET A 35 7.36 -15.29 -10.57
N GLU A 36 8.63 -14.96 -10.82
CA GLU A 36 9.71 -15.06 -9.82
C GLU A 36 9.46 -14.07 -8.66
N ASP A 37 9.11 -12.82 -8.96
CA ASP A 37 8.83 -11.82 -7.94
C ASP A 37 7.53 -12.14 -7.18
N ALA A 38 6.57 -12.77 -7.85
CA ALA A 38 5.35 -13.25 -7.21
C ALA A 38 5.63 -14.38 -6.22
N GLN A 39 6.54 -15.31 -6.54
CA GLN A 39 7.01 -16.34 -5.60
C GLN A 39 7.76 -15.71 -4.41
N LYS A 40 8.64 -14.73 -4.66
CA LYS A 40 9.33 -13.99 -3.58
C LYS A 40 8.34 -13.25 -2.67
N ALA A 41 7.27 -12.67 -3.23
CA ALA A 41 6.22 -12.03 -2.44
C ALA A 41 5.48 -13.04 -1.54
N LEU A 42 5.18 -14.23 -2.05
CA LEU A 42 4.60 -15.30 -1.23
C LEU A 42 5.50 -15.69 -0.06
N GLU A 43 6.78 -15.93 -0.33
CA GLU A 43 7.77 -16.29 0.68
C GLU A 43 7.96 -15.17 1.72
N ALA A 44 7.98 -13.92 1.28
CA ALA A 44 8.05 -12.74 2.15
C ALA A 44 6.84 -12.64 3.10
N GLY A 45 5.64 -13.01 2.63
CA GLY A 45 4.45 -13.12 3.47
C GLY A 45 4.54 -14.26 4.48
N ARG A 46 5.08 -15.42 4.07
CA ARG A 46 5.22 -16.61 4.93
C ARG A 46 6.23 -16.41 6.06
N ALA A 47 7.43 -15.92 5.75
CA ALA A 47 8.57 -15.88 6.65
C ALA A 47 8.28 -15.28 8.05
N PRO A 48 7.58 -14.14 8.22
CA PRO A 48 7.27 -13.61 9.54
C PRO A 48 6.20 -14.45 10.25
N MET A 49 5.23 -15.01 9.52
CA MET A 49 4.20 -15.88 10.09
C MET A 49 4.78 -17.21 10.57
N ASP A 50 5.79 -17.74 9.87
CA ASP A 50 6.50 -18.96 10.27
C ASP A 50 7.29 -18.77 11.57
N LYS A 51 7.69 -17.54 11.90
CA LYS A 51 8.39 -17.22 13.16
C LYS A 51 7.44 -16.87 14.31
N ALA A 52 6.19 -16.51 14.02
CA ALA A 52 5.19 -16.21 15.05
C ALA A 52 4.67 -17.50 15.73
N ASN A 53 4.88 -17.61 17.04
CA ASN A 53 4.50 -18.77 17.85
C ASN A 53 3.40 -18.45 18.87
N SER A 54 3.05 -17.18 19.04
CA SER A 54 1.99 -16.71 19.93
C SER A 54 0.90 -15.91 19.19
N PRO A 55 -0.34 -15.87 19.70
CA PRO A 55 -1.40 -15.01 19.14
C PRO A 55 -1.00 -13.53 19.04
N GLU A 56 -0.22 -13.03 20.00
CA GLU A 56 0.26 -11.66 20.06
C GLU A 56 1.26 -11.36 18.93
N GLU A 57 2.17 -12.29 18.63
CA GLU A 57 3.10 -12.18 17.51
C GLU A 57 2.36 -12.24 16.16
N VAL A 58 1.38 -13.14 16.02
CA VAL A 58 0.53 -13.19 14.82
C VAL A 58 -0.19 -11.87 14.61
N LYS A 59 -0.77 -11.30 15.68
CA LYS A 59 -1.42 -9.99 15.62
C LYS A 59 -0.45 -8.89 15.18
N LYS A 60 0.78 -8.88 15.71
CA LYS A 60 1.83 -7.93 15.29
C LYS A 60 2.19 -8.08 13.81
N VAL A 61 2.36 -9.30 13.31
CA VAL A 61 2.65 -9.55 11.88
C VAL A 61 1.53 -9.02 11.00
N LEU A 62 0.26 -9.26 11.37
CA LEU A 62 -0.89 -8.78 10.61
C LEU A 62 -1.02 -7.25 10.66
N GLN A 63 -0.76 -6.65 11.83
CA GLN A 63 -0.77 -5.20 12.00
C GLN A 63 0.32 -4.54 11.15
N GLN A 64 1.56 -5.06 11.20
CA GLN A 64 2.67 -4.58 10.38
C GLN A 64 2.37 -4.69 8.88
N ALA A 65 1.79 -5.81 8.44
CA ALA A 65 1.40 -6.00 7.04
C ALA A 65 0.33 -5.00 6.58
N SER A 66 -0.66 -4.69 7.44
CA SER A 66 -1.67 -3.66 7.11
C SER A 66 -1.08 -2.27 7.01
N MET A 67 -0.01 -1.97 7.75
CA MET A 67 0.65 -0.66 7.75
C MET A 67 1.55 -0.47 6.51
N ALA A 68 2.14 -1.55 5.99
CA ALA A 68 3.06 -1.49 4.84
C ALA A 68 2.41 -0.93 3.56
N THR A 69 1.12 -1.20 3.37
CA THR A 69 0.37 -0.73 2.19
C THR A 69 -0.66 0.35 2.51
N ARG A 70 -0.59 0.93 3.71
CA ARG A 70 -1.49 2.00 4.14
C ARG A 70 -1.02 3.36 3.63
N VAL A 71 -2.00 4.18 3.25
CA VAL A 71 -1.82 5.60 2.92
C VAL A 71 -2.79 6.46 3.73
N GLY A 72 -2.50 7.76 3.81
CA GLY A 72 -3.24 8.71 4.64
C GLY A 72 -2.79 8.72 6.09
N ALA A 73 -3.76 8.85 6.99
CA ALA A 73 -3.49 8.93 8.42
C ALA A 73 -2.91 7.63 9.00
N ASP A 74 -1.98 7.80 9.94
CA ASP A 74 -1.42 6.72 10.73
C ASP A 74 -2.36 6.42 11.91
N PRO A 75 -3.00 5.23 11.97
CA PRO A 75 -3.98 4.90 13.00
C PRO A 75 -3.41 4.89 14.42
N GLU A 76 -2.08 4.81 14.58
CA GLU A 76 -1.43 4.86 15.90
C GLU A 76 -1.28 6.32 16.40
N LYS A 77 -1.28 7.28 15.49
CA LYS A 77 -1.16 8.72 15.79
C LYS A 77 -2.50 9.44 15.71
N ASP A 78 -3.33 9.02 14.76
CA ASP A 78 -4.66 9.53 14.51
C ASP A 78 -5.60 8.36 14.22
N SER A 79 -6.24 7.86 15.28
CA SER A 79 -7.11 6.70 15.22
C SER A 79 -8.37 6.92 14.37
N CYS A 80 -8.71 8.17 14.03
CA CYS A 80 -9.86 8.50 13.21
C CYS A 80 -9.54 9.27 11.93
N GLY A 81 -8.27 9.48 11.64
CA GLY A 81 -7.83 10.09 10.40
C GLY A 81 -8.19 9.23 9.19
N ALA A 82 -8.53 9.90 8.10
CA ALA A 82 -8.88 9.25 6.85
C ALA A 82 -7.66 8.49 6.31
N SER A 83 -7.84 7.19 6.07
CA SER A 83 -6.77 6.31 5.58
C SER A 83 -7.32 5.31 4.58
N ALA A 84 -6.43 4.73 3.79
CA ALA A 84 -6.77 3.66 2.89
C ALA A 84 -5.67 2.59 2.88
N VAL A 85 -6.06 1.33 2.68
CA VAL A 85 -5.14 0.20 2.51
C VAL A 85 -5.17 -0.21 1.04
N LEU A 86 -4.01 -0.18 0.39
CA LEU A 86 -3.86 -0.60 -1.00
C LEU A 86 -3.67 -2.12 -1.05
N ARG A 87 -4.60 -2.80 -1.71
CA ARG A 87 -4.56 -4.26 -1.91
C ARG A 87 -3.98 -4.56 -3.29
N THR A 88 -2.68 -4.33 -3.42
CA THR A 88 -1.89 -4.58 -4.63
C THR A 88 -1.73 -6.09 -4.93
N LYS A 89 -1.20 -6.44 -6.11
CA LYS A 89 -0.85 -7.84 -6.45
C LYS A 89 0.08 -8.46 -5.39
N ARG A 90 1.13 -7.70 -5.02
CA ARG A 90 2.08 -8.09 -3.98
C ARG A 90 1.40 -8.29 -2.62
N TYR A 91 0.54 -7.35 -2.21
CA TYR A 91 -0.22 -7.47 -0.95
C TYR A 91 -1.03 -8.77 -0.91
N ARG A 92 -1.71 -9.13 -2.00
CA ARG A 92 -2.53 -10.35 -2.08
C ARG A 92 -1.68 -11.61 -1.98
N LEU A 93 -0.53 -11.64 -2.64
CA LEU A 93 0.41 -12.77 -2.55
C LEU A 93 0.97 -12.91 -1.14
N GLU A 94 1.44 -11.83 -0.53
CA GLU A 94 1.95 -11.87 0.84
C GLU A 94 0.84 -12.26 1.84
N ALA A 95 -0.39 -11.78 1.64
CA ALA A 95 -1.54 -12.15 2.47
C ALA A 95 -1.86 -13.64 2.36
N PHE A 96 -1.84 -14.19 1.15
CA PHE A 96 -2.01 -15.62 0.92
C PHE A 96 -0.86 -16.41 1.57
N GLY A 97 0.39 -15.98 1.40
CA GLY A 97 1.54 -16.59 2.06
C GLY A 97 1.41 -16.63 3.59
N ARG A 98 0.95 -15.54 4.21
CA ARG A 98 0.64 -15.49 5.65
C ARG A 98 -0.46 -16.49 6.03
N GLN A 99 -1.53 -16.57 5.24
CA GLN A 99 -2.64 -17.48 5.50
C GLN A 99 -2.18 -18.94 5.43
N GLU A 100 -1.48 -19.32 4.36
CA GLU A 100 -0.98 -20.68 4.18
C GLU A 100 0.00 -21.07 5.29
N ALA A 101 0.93 -20.20 5.68
CA ALA A 101 1.82 -20.45 6.82
C ALA A 101 1.04 -20.72 8.13
N SER A 102 -0.01 -19.93 8.38
CA SER A 102 -0.87 -20.13 9.55
C SER A 102 -1.65 -21.45 9.49
N GLU A 103 -2.22 -21.79 8.32
CA GLU A 103 -3.00 -23.01 8.13
C GLU A 103 -2.14 -24.27 8.17
N SER A 104 -0.99 -24.26 7.50
CA SER A 104 -0.03 -25.37 7.51
C SER A 104 0.51 -25.66 8.90
N LYS A 105 0.80 -24.62 9.72
CA LYS A 105 1.15 -24.80 11.13
C LYS A 105 0.04 -25.50 11.94
N LYS A 106 -1.21 -25.07 11.76
CA LYS A 106 -2.37 -25.67 12.44
C LYS A 106 -2.58 -27.13 12.04
N ARG A 107 -2.40 -27.44 10.75
CA ARG A 107 -2.65 -28.77 10.17
C ARG A 107 -1.43 -29.69 10.20
N LYS A 108 -0.24 -29.18 10.54
CA LYS A 108 1.06 -29.88 10.44
C LYS A 108 1.32 -30.44 9.04
N THR A 109 0.92 -29.69 8.02
CA THR A 109 1.09 -30.04 6.61
C THR A 109 2.11 -29.14 5.93
N GLU A 110 2.65 -29.59 4.80
CA GLU A 110 3.47 -28.73 3.95
C GLU A 110 2.68 -27.52 3.43
N ILE A 111 3.38 -26.43 3.15
CA ILE A 111 2.78 -25.19 2.65
C ILE A 111 2.50 -25.33 1.15
N ARG A 112 1.26 -25.08 0.76
CA ARG A 112 0.84 -25.20 -0.64
C ARG A 112 1.13 -23.89 -1.37
N MET A 113 1.75 -24.01 -2.54
CA MET A 113 1.95 -22.87 -3.44
C MET A 113 1.27 -23.17 -4.78
N PRO A 114 -0.05 -22.93 -4.89
CA PRO A 114 -0.76 -23.18 -6.13
C PRO A 114 -0.33 -22.17 -7.20
N GLU A 115 0.40 -22.62 -8.22
CA GLU A 115 0.81 -21.80 -9.37
C GLU A 115 -0.38 -21.09 -10.04
N GLU A 116 -1.53 -21.76 -10.09
CA GLU A 116 -2.79 -21.18 -10.60
C GLU A 116 -3.23 -19.94 -9.82
N PHE A 117 -3.04 -19.91 -8.49
CA PHE A 117 -3.34 -18.73 -7.69
C PHE A 117 -2.35 -17.60 -8.00
N ILE A 118 -1.06 -17.92 -8.12
CA ILE A 118 -0.01 -16.95 -8.47
C ILE A 118 -0.35 -16.30 -9.80
N LYS A 119 -0.61 -17.12 -10.81
CA LYS A 119 -0.98 -16.66 -12.15
C LYS A 119 -2.23 -15.78 -12.11
N LYS A 120 -3.28 -16.21 -11.39
CA LYS A 120 -4.50 -15.42 -11.22
C LYS A 120 -4.23 -14.04 -10.62
N VAL A 121 -3.33 -13.93 -9.63
CA VAL A 121 -2.98 -12.64 -9.01
C VAL A 121 -2.11 -11.79 -9.93
N VAL A 122 -1.13 -12.39 -10.60
CA VAL A 122 -0.27 -11.71 -11.59
C VAL A 122 -1.12 -11.13 -12.72
N ASP A 123 -2.15 -11.85 -13.17
CA ASP A 123 -3.03 -11.44 -14.27
C ASP A 123 -4.14 -10.48 -13.82
N MET A 124 -4.22 -10.08 -12.55
CA MET A 124 -5.26 -9.14 -12.09
C MET A 124 -5.08 -7.76 -12.73
N PRO A 125 -6.10 -7.20 -13.40
CA PRO A 125 -6.00 -5.89 -14.03
C PRO A 125 -6.22 -4.73 -13.06
N ASN A 126 -6.65 -5.02 -11.82
CA ASN A 126 -7.17 -4.01 -10.91
C ASN A 126 -6.50 -4.03 -9.53
N MET A 127 -6.41 -2.85 -8.93
CA MET A 127 -6.07 -2.63 -7.52
C MET A 127 -7.34 -2.38 -6.72
N GLU A 128 -7.49 -3.07 -5.59
CA GLU A 128 -8.51 -2.74 -4.58
C GLU A 128 -7.95 -1.73 -3.58
N VAL A 129 -8.75 -0.75 -3.21
CA VAL A 129 -8.45 0.27 -2.19
C VAL A 129 -9.50 0.16 -1.10
N GLU A 130 -9.12 -0.29 0.08
CA GLU A 130 -10.01 -0.32 1.25
C GLU A 130 -9.89 1.01 1.99
N VAL A 131 -10.92 1.83 1.91
CA VAL A 131 -11.00 3.13 2.57
C VAL A 131 -11.54 2.95 3.98
N GLN A 132 -10.91 3.61 4.95
CA GLN A 132 -11.36 3.65 6.34
C GLN A 132 -11.55 5.11 6.78
N LEU A 133 -12.73 5.42 7.30
CA LEU A 133 -13.15 6.76 7.70
C LEU A 133 -13.84 6.70 9.07
N CYS A 134 -13.86 7.84 9.75
CA CYS A 134 -14.66 8.06 10.96
C CYS A 134 -15.74 9.10 10.72
N GLY A 135 -16.86 8.97 11.43
CA GLY A 135 -18.00 9.89 11.37
C GLY A 135 -18.87 9.77 12.62
N ASP A 136 -19.84 10.69 12.76
CA ASP A 136 -20.69 10.78 13.95
C ASP A 136 -21.98 9.93 13.86
N ASP A 137 -22.30 9.44 12.66
CA ASP A 137 -23.45 8.59 12.39
C ASP A 137 -23.00 7.20 11.89
N GLU A 138 -23.81 6.17 12.08
CA GLU A 138 -23.44 4.80 11.69
C GLU A 138 -23.60 4.52 10.18
N TYR A 139 -24.31 5.38 9.46
CA TYR A 139 -24.53 5.33 8.01
C TYR A 139 -23.83 6.48 7.26
N PHE A 140 -22.99 7.27 7.93
CA PHE A 140 -22.35 8.46 7.35
C PHE A 140 -21.60 8.24 6.03
N ALA A 141 -21.07 7.03 5.81
CA ALA A 141 -20.33 6.66 4.61
C ALA A 141 -21.22 6.02 3.52
N GLU A 142 -22.52 5.85 3.77
CA GLU A 142 -23.45 5.31 2.78
C GLU A 142 -23.51 6.21 1.55
N GLY A 143 -23.36 5.60 0.37
CA GLY A 143 -23.33 6.33 -0.90
C GLY A 143 -22.13 7.25 -1.09
N ALA A 144 -21.08 7.14 -0.27
CA ALA A 144 -19.83 7.87 -0.49
C ALA A 144 -19.23 7.52 -1.86
N LEU A 145 -18.76 8.55 -2.57
CA LEU A 145 -18.07 8.40 -3.85
C LEU A 145 -16.59 8.67 -3.65
N ILE A 146 -15.74 8.01 -4.43
CA ILE A 146 -14.29 8.20 -4.37
C ILE A 146 -13.72 8.39 -5.77
N GLU A 147 -12.72 9.26 -5.87
CA GLU A 147 -11.86 9.40 -7.04
C GLU A 147 -10.38 9.46 -6.62
N MET A 148 -9.49 9.06 -7.52
CA MET A 148 -8.05 9.23 -7.36
C MET A 148 -7.60 10.42 -8.21
N GLN A 149 -6.91 11.38 -7.60
CA GLN A 149 -6.35 12.54 -8.28
C GLN A 149 -4.83 12.39 -8.43
N GLN A 150 -4.34 12.57 -9.65
CA GLN A 150 -2.91 12.58 -9.99
C GLN A 150 -2.60 13.83 -10.82
N GLY A 151 -2.10 14.88 -10.17
CA GLY A 151 -1.96 16.20 -10.78
C GLY A 151 -3.32 16.74 -11.24
N THR A 152 -3.50 16.96 -12.56
CA THR A 152 -4.76 17.40 -13.15
C THR A 152 -5.70 16.26 -13.53
N LYS A 153 -5.22 15.00 -13.51
CA LYS A 153 -6.01 13.83 -13.90
C LYS A 153 -6.90 13.39 -12.74
N ARG A 154 -8.20 13.24 -13.02
CA ARG A 154 -9.16 12.60 -12.12
C ARG A 154 -9.50 11.20 -12.64
N ILE A 155 -9.29 10.22 -11.80
CA ILE A 155 -9.38 8.81 -12.14
C ILE A 155 -10.52 8.22 -11.34
N LYS A 156 -11.54 7.73 -12.04
CA LYS A 156 -12.71 7.10 -11.42
C LYS A 156 -12.43 5.62 -11.15
N PRO A 157 -12.95 5.07 -10.05
CA PRO A 157 -12.94 3.63 -9.84
C PRO A 157 -13.86 2.93 -10.86
N ILE A 158 -13.53 1.68 -11.18
CA ILE A 158 -14.36 0.77 -11.96
C ILE A 158 -15.60 0.38 -11.14
N ASP A 159 -15.41 0.18 -9.84
CA ASP A 159 -16.45 -0.27 -8.93
C ASP A 159 -16.23 0.32 -7.52
N ILE A 160 -17.33 0.55 -6.80
CA ILE A 160 -17.35 1.00 -5.41
C ILE A 160 -18.26 0.06 -4.64
N GLY A 161 -17.66 -0.68 -3.71
CA GLY A 161 -18.39 -1.56 -2.80
C GLY A 161 -19.24 -0.75 -1.82
N LYS A 162 -20.33 -1.35 -1.35
CA LYS A 162 -21.19 -0.74 -0.33
C LYS A 162 -20.39 -0.47 0.94
N ALA A 163 -20.56 0.71 1.53
CA ALA A 163 -19.99 1.03 2.83
C ALA A 163 -20.57 0.12 3.93
N GLU A 164 -19.68 -0.40 4.76
CA GLU A 164 -20.04 -1.12 5.98
C GLU A 164 -20.78 -0.19 6.94
N ARG A 165 -21.76 -0.73 7.67
CA ARG A 165 -22.34 -0.02 8.81
C ARG A 165 -21.23 0.32 9.82
N GLY A 166 -21.22 1.57 10.27
CA GLY A 166 -20.25 2.11 11.19
C GLY A 166 -20.18 1.28 12.48
N ARG A 167 -18.97 0.87 12.84
CA ARG A 167 -18.70 0.24 14.15
C ARG A 167 -18.39 1.35 15.15
N LYS A 168 -18.93 1.24 16.37
CA LYS A 168 -18.67 2.24 17.41
C LYS A 168 -17.18 2.28 17.75
N ASN A 169 -16.61 3.49 17.80
CA ASN A 169 -15.29 3.72 18.32
C ASN A 169 -15.32 3.78 19.86
N GLU A 170 -14.24 3.34 20.49
CA GLU A 170 -14.02 3.56 21.92
C GLU A 170 -13.19 4.85 22.09
N GLY A 171 -13.65 5.80 22.90
CA GLY A 171 -12.91 7.03 23.22
C GLY A 171 -13.63 8.34 22.86
N SER A 172 -12.90 9.45 22.94
CA SER A 172 -13.37 10.80 22.57
C SER A 172 -13.08 11.09 21.10
N GLY A 173 -14.10 11.36 20.29
CA GLY A 173 -13.97 11.62 18.85
C GLY A 173 -15.23 11.19 18.09
N PRO A 174 -15.18 11.09 16.75
CA PRO A 174 -16.32 10.62 15.98
C PRO A 174 -16.77 9.23 16.43
N ALA A 175 -18.08 9.08 16.59
CA ALA A 175 -18.67 7.93 17.27
C ALA A 175 -18.51 6.60 16.51
N TYR A 176 -18.35 6.66 15.19
CA TYR A 176 -18.34 5.48 14.33
C TYR A 176 -17.15 5.45 13.37
N ARG A 177 -16.74 4.24 13.00
CA ARG A 177 -15.77 3.95 11.94
C ARG A 177 -16.42 3.06 10.90
N SER A 178 -16.37 3.48 9.64
CA SER A 178 -16.87 2.72 8.49
C SER A 178 -15.74 2.42 7.51
N ARG A 179 -15.96 1.42 6.66
CA ARG A 179 -15.08 1.01 5.58
C ARG A 179 -15.86 0.76 4.31
N PHE A 180 -15.24 1.03 3.17
CA PHE A 180 -15.73 0.59 1.88
C PHE A 180 -14.55 0.32 0.95
N THR A 181 -14.80 -0.42 -0.13
CA THR A 181 -13.77 -0.75 -1.11
C THR A 181 -14.02 -0.02 -2.41
N ALA A 182 -12.95 0.41 -3.08
CA ALA A 182 -13.00 0.91 -4.44
C ALA A 182 -11.98 0.20 -5.32
N VAL A 183 -12.35 -0.06 -6.56
CA VAL A 183 -11.54 -0.83 -7.51
C VAL A 183 -11.01 0.10 -8.60
N PHE A 184 -9.70 0.19 -8.77
CA PHE A 184 -9.06 1.01 -9.81
C PHE A 184 -8.31 0.12 -10.80
N SER A 185 -8.43 0.39 -12.11
CA SER A 185 -7.62 -0.29 -13.12
C SER A 185 -6.16 0.11 -12.97
N TYR A 186 -5.21 -0.83 -13.01
CA TYR A 186 -3.79 -0.50 -13.06
C TYR A 186 -3.42 0.32 -14.32
N GLU A 187 -4.22 0.22 -15.38
CA GLU A 187 -3.98 0.98 -16.62
C GLU A 187 -4.44 2.44 -16.53
N SER A 188 -5.28 2.78 -15.54
CA SER A 188 -5.88 4.11 -15.46
C SER A 188 -5.04 5.12 -14.66
N PHE A 189 -4.05 4.68 -13.88
CA PHE A 189 -3.22 5.53 -13.03
C PHE A 189 -1.72 5.23 -13.17
N ASP A 190 -0.89 6.20 -12.83
CA ASP A 190 0.57 6.02 -12.75
C ASP A 190 0.95 5.55 -11.33
N PRO A 191 1.55 4.35 -11.15
CA PRO A 191 1.94 3.85 -9.84
C PRO A 191 3.05 4.67 -9.16
N ASN A 192 3.73 5.55 -9.88
CA ASN A 192 4.80 6.41 -9.34
C ASN A 192 4.36 7.86 -9.10
N ALA A 193 3.15 8.23 -9.52
CA ALA A 193 2.66 9.59 -9.33
C ALA A 193 2.14 9.80 -7.90
N VAL A 194 2.41 11.01 -7.37
CA VAL A 194 1.80 11.46 -6.12
C VAL A 194 0.28 11.51 -6.33
N SER A 195 -0.43 10.82 -5.46
CA SER A 195 -1.87 10.63 -5.60
C SER A 195 -2.62 11.15 -4.37
N VAL A 196 -3.87 11.54 -4.56
CA VAL A 196 -4.80 11.86 -3.48
C VAL A 196 -6.11 11.16 -3.76
N PHE A 197 -6.60 10.37 -2.80
CA PHE A 197 -7.98 9.91 -2.87
C PHE A 197 -8.90 10.99 -2.31
N VAL A 198 -9.91 11.37 -3.09
CA VAL A 198 -10.93 12.33 -2.68
C VAL A 198 -12.23 11.58 -2.52
N VAL A 199 -12.71 11.52 -1.29
CA VAL A 199 -13.98 10.91 -0.91
C VAL A 199 -15.02 12.01 -0.74
N ASN A 200 -16.13 11.92 -1.46
CA ASN A 200 -17.25 12.84 -1.36
C ASN A 200 -18.41 12.12 -0.67
N PHE A 201 -18.89 12.70 0.42
CA PHE A 201 -20.03 12.17 1.18
C PHE A 201 -21.35 12.75 0.66
N GLN A 202 -22.47 12.09 0.98
CA GLN A 202 -23.80 12.55 0.57
C GLN A 202 -24.20 13.90 1.20
N ASP A 203 -23.62 14.24 2.34
CA ASP A 203 -23.84 15.52 3.03
C ASP A 203 -23.04 16.68 2.40
N GLY A 204 -22.31 16.43 1.32
CA GLY A 204 -21.50 17.41 0.60
C GLY A 204 -20.11 17.66 1.20
N LYS A 205 -19.75 16.98 2.31
CA LYS A 205 -18.39 17.04 2.84
C LYS A 205 -17.43 16.23 1.96
N GLU A 206 -16.15 16.59 2.04
CA GLU A 206 -15.07 15.83 1.43
C GLU A 206 -14.04 15.35 2.47
N ALA A 207 -13.48 14.18 2.26
CA ALA A 207 -12.27 13.71 2.92
C ALA A 207 -11.18 13.47 1.89
N LYS A 208 -9.96 13.92 2.20
CA LYS A 208 -8.78 13.75 1.34
C LYS A 208 -7.78 12.83 2.02
N ILE A 209 -7.35 11.81 1.30
CA ILE A 209 -6.37 10.82 1.75
C ILE A 209 -5.15 10.96 0.85
N ASN A 210 -4.09 11.56 1.39
CA ASN A 210 -2.81 11.66 0.68
C ASN A 210 -2.23 10.27 0.45
N ALA A 211 -1.99 9.92 -0.80
CA ALA A 211 -1.53 8.62 -1.25
C ALA A 211 -0.20 8.76 -2.00
N ASP A 212 0.87 8.75 -1.22
CA ASP A 212 2.22 8.67 -1.76
C ASP A 212 2.60 7.20 -1.96
N PHE A 213 2.35 6.70 -3.17
CA PHE A 213 2.63 5.30 -3.52
C PHE A 213 4.10 4.91 -3.41
N SER A 214 5.03 5.88 -3.47
CA SER A 214 6.46 5.61 -3.27
C SER A 214 6.80 5.13 -1.86
N LYS A 215 5.93 5.40 -0.88
CA LYS A 215 6.11 4.99 0.52
C LYS A 215 5.49 3.64 0.85
N VAL A 216 4.71 3.08 -0.07
CA VAL A 216 4.05 1.78 0.06
C VAL A 216 5.10 0.71 -0.25
N LYS A 217 5.26 -0.28 0.64
CA LYS A 217 6.26 -1.35 0.53
C LYS A 217 5.61 -2.70 0.23
#